data_AF-A0A7S2JJN1-F1
#
_entry.id   AF-A0A7S2JJN1-F1
#
_cell.length_a   1.000
_cell.length_b   1.000
_cell.length_c   1.000
_cell.angle_alpha   90.00
_cell.angle_beta   90.00
_cell.angle_gamma   90.00
#
_symmetry.space_group_name_H-M   'P 1'
#
loop_
_entity.id
_entity.type
_entity.pdbx_description
1 polymer ?
#
loop_
_entity_poly.entity_id
_entity_poly.type
_entity_poly.pdbx_seq_one_letter_code
_entity_poly.pdbx_strand_id
1 'polypeptide(L)'
;GPSMSAKLSNVPVIEPPLAQLLFNQALMQEFAFNQVESRRNFDHVVKLNPQCALCWWGAARSRSSNINHNVKDFAKFNELALQAKEVLRPEDGPKVARLVHSLQLLRVPNATGSGSDQWAEVNQTRFKLAEYLCARPADADLKALCADALMAATPWNYYVQGDLKPHLRVAWDHLRALVSPRRAPHVLALHLLIHLAEPQGGGQDRTLIGQLAADALDGMVRGSGHLDHMAAHIYQQVGRYAAGIRASRRAREDNDAYLKNCLVPYCMGHNLHLGIHNSVDAGQHRSAVDFAQRQLTAADEFARFGARDKSGGHSAVTPFSAALALVNLRFG
;
A
#
# COMPACT_ATOMS: atom_id res chain seq x y z
N GLY A 1 8.03 1.71 13.93
CA GLY A 1 7.03 2.23 12.98
C GLY A 1 7.65 3.34 12.14
N PRO A 2 6.90 3.96 11.22
CA PRO A 2 7.45 4.91 10.25
C PRO A 2 8.00 6.18 10.91
N SER A 3 9.09 6.72 10.35
CA SER A 3 9.79 7.92 10.83
C SER A 3 9.04 9.22 10.55
N MET A 4 8.06 9.17 9.65
CA MET A 4 7.13 10.26 9.36
C MET A 4 5.70 9.74 9.31
N SER A 5 4.74 10.60 9.65
CA SER A 5 3.32 10.27 9.68
C SER A 5 2.58 10.97 8.54
N ALA A 6 1.54 10.33 8.00
CA ALA A 6 0.73 10.92 6.93
C ALA A 6 -0.32 11.85 7.53
N LYS A 7 -0.58 13.00 6.91
CA LYS A 7 -1.63 13.93 7.34
C LYS A 7 -2.48 14.33 6.13
N LEU A 8 -3.79 14.07 6.20
CA LEU A 8 -4.73 14.56 5.21
C LEU A 8 -4.79 16.09 5.27
N SER A 9 -4.79 16.73 4.10
CA SER A 9 -5.10 18.16 3.99
C SER A 9 -6.58 18.43 4.24
N ASN A 10 -6.95 19.66 4.64
CA ASN A 10 -8.34 20.14 4.66
C ASN A 10 -9.34 19.23 5.42
N VAL A 11 -8.92 18.68 6.56
CA VAL A 11 -9.78 17.97 7.53
C VAL A 11 -9.61 18.60 8.92
N PRO A 12 -10.61 18.47 9.82
CA PRO A 12 -10.48 18.90 11.21
C PRO A 12 -9.31 18.24 11.94
N VAL A 13 -8.81 18.90 12.99
CA VAL A 13 -7.86 18.29 13.94
C VAL A 13 -8.59 17.26 14.78
N ILE A 14 -7.96 16.11 15.02
CA ILE A 14 -8.49 15.02 15.82
C ILE A 14 -8.02 15.16 17.27
N GLU A 15 -8.91 15.59 18.17
CA GLU A 15 -8.64 15.60 19.60
C GLU A 15 -8.85 14.21 20.24
N PRO A 16 -8.17 13.86 21.36
CA PRO A 16 -7.01 14.55 21.93
C PRO A 16 -5.76 14.44 21.03
N PRO A 17 -4.66 15.17 21.27
CA PRO A 17 -3.50 15.15 20.37
C PRO A 17 -2.86 13.77 20.15
N LEU A 18 -3.01 12.85 21.11
CA LEU A 18 -2.61 11.45 20.97
C LEU A 18 -3.42 10.72 19.88
N ALA A 19 -4.71 11.01 19.74
CA ALA A 19 -5.56 10.47 18.69
C ALA A 19 -5.14 10.99 17.31
N GLN A 20 -4.78 12.28 17.17
CA GLN A 20 -4.20 12.82 15.94
C GLN A 20 -2.88 12.12 15.57
N LEU A 21 -1.99 11.90 16.54
CA LEU A 21 -0.70 11.22 16.32
C LEU A 21 -0.91 9.80 15.83
N LEU A 22 -1.72 9.01 16.53
CA LEU A 22 -2.04 7.63 16.17
C LEU A 22 -2.78 7.53 14.84
N PHE A 23 -3.69 8.46 14.53
CA PHE A 23 -4.37 8.52 13.23
C PHE A 23 -3.38 8.76 12.09
N ASN A 24 -2.46 9.72 12.25
CA ASN A 24 -1.47 10.04 11.23
C ASN A 24 -0.47 8.88 11.01
N GLN A 25 -0.12 8.16 12.08
CA GLN A 25 0.72 6.97 12.00
C GLN A 25 -0.04 5.80 11.34
N ALA A 26 -1.30 5.58 11.70
CA ALA A 26 -2.16 4.56 11.09
C ALA A 26 -2.35 4.80 9.59
N LEU A 27 -2.58 6.06 9.19
CA LEU A 27 -2.70 6.45 7.79
C LEU A 27 -1.40 6.22 7.01
N MET A 28 -0.22 6.43 7.62
CA MET A 28 1.05 6.09 6.97
C MET A 28 1.21 4.57 6.79
N GLN A 29 0.82 3.77 7.79
CA GLN A 29 0.81 2.30 7.66
C GLN A 29 -0.18 1.84 6.57
N GLU A 30 -1.33 2.51 6.44
CA GLU A 30 -2.30 2.23 5.38
C GLU A 30 -1.74 2.57 4.00
N PHE A 31 -1.05 3.72 3.87
CA PHE A 31 -0.34 4.10 2.65
C PHE A 31 0.85 3.18 2.36
N ALA A 32 1.39 2.48 3.36
CA ALA A 32 2.38 1.40 3.24
C ALA A 32 1.76 0.00 3.11
N PHE A 33 0.44 -0.11 2.88
CA PHE A 33 -0.34 -1.35 2.85
C PHE A 33 -0.23 -2.26 4.09
N ASN A 34 0.40 -1.82 5.17
CA ASN A 34 0.50 -2.55 6.43
C ASN A 34 -0.80 -2.46 7.23
N GLN A 35 -1.80 -3.21 6.79
CA GLN A 35 -3.11 -3.22 7.44
C GLN A 35 -3.09 -3.81 8.87
N VAL A 36 -2.06 -4.53 9.30
CA VAL A 36 -1.99 -5.05 10.69
C VAL A 36 -1.71 -3.89 11.65
N GLU A 37 -0.67 -3.10 11.38
CA GLU A 37 -0.31 -1.96 12.22
C GLU A 37 -1.23 -0.75 12.02
N SER A 38 -1.76 -0.56 10.80
CA SER A 38 -2.81 0.41 10.50
C SER A 38 -4.05 0.18 11.37
N ARG A 39 -4.62 -1.05 11.37
CA ARG A 39 -5.78 -1.41 12.21
C ARG A 39 -5.50 -1.21 13.69
N ARG A 40 -4.35 -1.69 14.18
CA ARG A 40 -3.97 -1.58 15.59
C ARG A 40 -4.03 -0.14 16.10
N ASN A 41 -3.53 0.80 15.31
CA ASN A 41 -3.59 2.21 15.66
C ASN A 41 -5.00 2.79 15.50
N PHE A 42 -5.70 2.57 14.38
CA PHE A 42 -7.07 3.09 14.21
C PHE A 42 -8.05 2.58 15.28
N ASP A 43 -7.93 1.32 15.71
CA ASP A 43 -8.72 0.73 16.80
C ASP A 43 -8.45 1.39 18.16
N HIS A 44 -7.30 2.04 18.33
CA HIS A 44 -6.98 2.87 19.49
C HIS A 44 -7.53 4.29 19.31
N VAL A 45 -7.41 4.88 18.10
CA VAL A 45 -7.94 6.23 17.79
C VAL A 45 -9.45 6.32 18.07
N VAL A 46 -10.24 5.33 17.63
CA VAL A 46 -11.71 5.34 17.85
C VAL A 46 -12.10 5.17 19.33
N LYS A 47 -11.21 4.64 20.18
CA LYS A 47 -11.40 4.60 21.65
C LYS A 47 -11.10 5.94 22.30
N LEU A 48 -10.08 6.66 21.80
CA LEU A 48 -9.73 8.00 22.28
C LEU A 48 -10.75 9.07 21.86
N ASN A 49 -11.35 8.92 20.66
CA ASN A 49 -12.41 9.80 20.20
C ASN A 49 -13.51 9.03 19.44
N PRO A 50 -14.52 8.50 20.17
CA PRO A 50 -15.65 7.79 19.59
C PRO A 50 -16.58 8.66 18.73
N GLN A 51 -16.48 10.00 18.81
CA GLN A 51 -17.33 10.94 18.04
C GLN A 51 -16.64 11.45 16.75
N CYS A 52 -15.44 10.97 16.46
CA CYS A 52 -14.67 11.38 15.30
C CYS A 52 -15.02 10.53 14.06
N ALA A 53 -15.86 11.06 13.16
CA ALA A 53 -16.26 10.39 11.93
C ALA A 53 -15.07 9.97 11.04
N LEU A 54 -14.05 10.84 10.96
CA LEU A 54 -12.82 10.55 10.23
C LEU A 54 -12.02 9.38 10.83
N CYS A 55 -12.08 9.22 12.15
CA CYS A 55 -11.38 8.16 12.87
C CYS A 55 -12.00 6.79 12.60
N TRP A 56 -13.34 6.72 12.63
CA TRP A 56 -14.08 5.52 12.19
C TRP A 56 -13.91 5.24 10.70
N TRP A 57 -13.84 6.27 9.85
CA TRP A 57 -13.45 6.10 8.44
C TRP A 57 -12.09 5.42 8.31
N GLY A 58 -11.08 5.83 9.09
CA GLY A 58 -9.77 5.16 9.13
C GLY A 58 -9.85 3.71 9.59
N ALA A 59 -10.60 3.45 10.67
CA ALA A 59 -10.81 2.09 11.20
C ALA A 59 -11.52 1.16 10.20
N ALA A 60 -12.44 1.68 9.41
CA ALA A 60 -13.10 0.96 8.32
C ALA A 60 -12.19 0.82 7.07
N ARG A 61 -11.49 1.90 6.66
CA ARG A 61 -10.57 1.90 5.51
C ARG A 61 -9.42 0.91 5.70
N SER A 62 -8.88 0.78 6.90
CA SER A 62 -7.85 -0.25 7.22
C SER A 62 -8.35 -1.69 7.18
N ARG A 63 -9.67 -1.91 7.00
CA ARG A 63 -10.30 -3.21 6.77
C ARG A 63 -10.86 -3.38 5.36
N SER A 64 -10.82 -2.34 4.53
CA SER A 64 -11.24 -2.38 3.13
C SER A 64 -10.27 -3.21 2.27
N SER A 65 -10.68 -3.48 1.02
CA SER A 65 -9.75 -3.95 0.00
C SER A 65 -8.78 -2.85 -0.46
N ASN A 66 -7.63 -3.28 -0.98
CA ASN A 66 -6.73 -2.50 -1.85
C ASN A 66 -6.27 -3.40 -3.01
N ILE A 67 -5.18 -3.07 -3.69
CA ILE A 67 -4.64 -3.87 -4.81
C ILE A 67 -4.14 -5.27 -4.39
N ASN A 68 -3.78 -5.48 -3.13
CA ASN A 68 -3.09 -6.69 -2.64
C ASN A 68 -4.00 -7.64 -1.83
N HIS A 69 -5.12 -7.17 -1.30
CA HIS A 69 -6.05 -8.02 -0.55
C HIS A 69 -7.50 -7.56 -0.64
N ASN A 70 -8.42 -8.51 -0.50
CA ASN A 70 -9.84 -8.23 -0.35
C ASN A 70 -10.21 -7.94 1.13
N VAL A 71 -11.44 -7.46 1.36
CA VAL A 71 -12.07 -7.43 2.68
C VAL A 71 -12.11 -8.85 3.24
N LYS A 72 -11.57 -9.03 4.44
CA LYS A 72 -11.47 -10.34 5.11
C LYS A 72 -12.67 -10.65 6.01
N ASP A 73 -13.32 -9.61 6.51
CA ASP A 73 -14.43 -9.64 7.46
C ASP A 73 -15.38 -8.51 7.07
N PHE A 74 -16.42 -8.84 6.30
CA PHE A 74 -17.41 -7.86 5.87
C PHE A 74 -18.31 -7.40 7.02
N ALA A 75 -18.56 -8.23 8.03
CA ALA A 75 -19.37 -7.84 9.18
C ALA A 75 -18.71 -6.67 9.92
N LYS A 76 -17.43 -6.79 10.28
CA LYS A 76 -16.70 -5.73 10.97
C LYS A 76 -16.43 -4.51 10.08
N PHE A 77 -16.19 -4.70 8.78
CA PHE A 77 -16.10 -3.56 7.85
C PHE A 77 -17.42 -2.78 7.78
N ASN A 78 -18.55 -3.47 7.63
CA ASN A 78 -19.88 -2.86 7.56
C ASN A 78 -20.24 -2.11 8.86
N GLU A 79 -19.94 -2.70 10.03
CA GLU A 79 -20.14 -2.09 11.35
C GLU A 79 -19.36 -0.76 11.47
N LEU A 80 -18.06 -0.77 11.20
CA LEU A 80 -17.21 0.42 11.33
C LEU A 80 -17.57 1.51 10.30
N ALA A 81 -17.94 1.11 9.09
CA ALA A 81 -18.43 2.03 8.08
C ALA A 81 -19.79 2.65 8.48
N LEU A 82 -20.69 1.90 9.13
CA LEU A 82 -21.92 2.44 9.71
C LEU A 82 -21.60 3.47 10.80
N GLN A 83 -20.75 3.13 11.77
CA GLN A 83 -20.35 4.04 12.85
C GLN A 83 -19.76 5.34 12.31
N ALA A 84 -18.91 5.27 11.27
CA ALA A 84 -18.37 6.45 10.61
C ALA A 84 -19.45 7.39 10.03
N LYS A 85 -20.57 6.83 9.55
CA LYS A 85 -21.72 7.60 9.04
C LYS A 85 -22.60 8.12 10.18
N GLU A 86 -22.75 7.36 11.25
CA GLU A 86 -23.61 7.69 12.38
C GLU A 86 -23.09 8.89 13.18
N VAL A 87 -21.77 9.00 13.38
CA VAL A 87 -21.15 10.16 14.05
C VAL A 87 -20.70 11.28 13.10
N LEU A 88 -21.06 11.22 11.81
CA LEU A 88 -20.73 12.26 10.83
C LEU A 88 -21.62 13.49 11.02
N ARG A 89 -20.99 14.64 11.23
CA ARG A 89 -21.68 15.92 11.48
C ARG A 89 -21.30 16.97 10.42
N PRO A 90 -22.14 18.01 10.20
CA PRO A 90 -21.85 19.06 9.22
C PRO A 90 -20.48 19.75 9.42
N GLU A 91 -20.08 19.96 10.67
CA GLU A 91 -18.81 20.58 11.06
C GLU A 91 -17.56 19.74 10.73
N ASP A 92 -17.69 18.43 10.48
CA ASP A 92 -16.56 17.60 10.03
C ASP A 92 -16.13 17.98 8.59
N GLY A 93 -17.00 18.69 7.86
CA GLY A 93 -16.70 19.30 6.57
C GLY A 93 -16.85 18.38 5.36
N PRO A 94 -16.87 18.97 4.13
CA PRO A 94 -17.24 18.25 2.91
C PRO A 94 -16.26 17.13 2.54
N LYS A 95 -14.99 17.23 2.93
CA LYS A 95 -13.98 16.19 2.68
C LYS A 95 -14.22 14.96 3.55
N VAL A 96 -14.43 15.13 4.85
CA VAL A 96 -14.71 14.01 5.76
C VAL A 96 -16.02 13.34 5.37
N ALA A 97 -17.07 14.11 5.08
CA ALA A 97 -18.34 13.59 4.59
C ALA A 97 -18.15 12.74 3.31
N ARG A 98 -17.35 13.21 2.34
CA ARG A 98 -17.04 12.46 1.12
C ARG A 98 -16.29 11.16 1.42
N LEU A 99 -15.30 11.17 2.31
CA LEU A 99 -14.56 9.98 2.70
C LEU A 99 -15.45 8.94 3.40
N VAL A 100 -16.28 9.37 4.35
CA VAL A 100 -17.26 8.52 5.06
C VAL A 100 -18.29 7.93 4.09
N HIS A 101 -18.82 8.75 3.17
CA HIS A 101 -19.78 8.30 2.16
C HIS A 101 -19.17 7.31 1.16
N SER A 102 -17.90 7.48 0.76
CA SER A 102 -17.28 6.56 -0.21
C SER A 102 -17.20 5.14 0.34
N LEU A 103 -16.93 4.96 1.64
CA LEU A 103 -16.95 3.63 2.26
C LEU A 103 -18.34 3.00 2.30
N GLN A 104 -19.43 3.78 2.32
CA GLN A 104 -20.78 3.22 2.22
C GLN A 104 -21.03 2.52 0.88
N LEU A 105 -20.39 3.00 -0.19
CA LEU A 105 -20.50 2.41 -1.53
C LEU A 105 -19.72 1.10 -1.67
N LEU A 106 -18.74 0.84 -0.80
CA LEU A 106 -17.97 -0.41 -0.74
C LEU A 106 -18.65 -1.50 0.10
N ARG A 107 -19.62 -1.13 0.95
CA ARG A 107 -20.34 -2.07 1.83
C ARG A 107 -21.14 -3.08 1.02
N VAL A 108 -21.15 -4.31 1.53
CA VAL A 108 -22.01 -5.41 1.06
C VAL A 108 -22.91 -5.78 2.25
N PRO A 109 -24.14 -5.27 2.34
CA PRO A 109 -25.05 -5.56 3.45
C PRO A 109 -25.23 -7.07 3.65
N ASN A 110 -25.34 -7.50 4.91
CA ASN A 110 -25.52 -8.90 5.32
C ASN A 110 -24.35 -9.87 4.99
N ALA A 111 -23.28 -9.43 4.31
CA ALA A 111 -22.08 -10.24 4.15
C ALA A 111 -21.31 -10.37 5.48
N THR A 112 -21.04 -11.61 5.88
CA THR A 112 -20.35 -11.96 7.14
C THR A 112 -19.00 -12.65 6.93
N GLY A 113 -18.78 -13.31 5.78
CA GLY A 113 -17.54 -14.01 5.45
C GLY A 113 -16.47 -13.13 4.78
N SER A 114 -15.43 -13.79 4.26
CA SER A 114 -14.50 -13.17 3.30
C SER A 114 -15.09 -13.16 1.89
N GLY A 115 -14.73 -12.18 1.06
CA GLY A 115 -15.35 -11.97 -0.26
C GLY A 115 -15.05 -12.98 -1.38
N SER A 116 -14.80 -14.26 -1.06
CA SER A 116 -14.67 -15.35 -2.06
C SER A 116 -15.98 -15.63 -2.78
N ASP A 117 -17.09 -15.59 -2.05
CA ASP A 117 -18.37 -16.13 -2.52
C ASP A 117 -19.23 -15.06 -3.23
N GLN A 118 -18.77 -13.80 -3.23
CA GLN A 118 -19.49 -12.61 -3.68
C GLN A 118 -18.66 -11.73 -4.63
N TRP A 119 -17.64 -12.29 -5.29
CA TRP A 119 -16.63 -11.53 -6.05
C TRP A 119 -17.19 -10.52 -7.07
N ALA A 120 -18.30 -10.83 -7.74
CA ALA A 120 -18.93 -9.94 -8.72
C ALA A 120 -19.52 -8.68 -8.05
N GLU A 121 -20.22 -8.85 -6.93
CA GLU A 121 -20.80 -7.76 -6.14
C GLU A 121 -19.69 -6.89 -5.53
N VAL A 122 -18.66 -7.52 -4.96
CA VAL A 122 -17.49 -6.83 -4.38
C VAL A 122 -16.71 -6.04 -5.44
N ASN A 123 -16.65 -6.50 -6.69
CA ASN A 123 -16.07 -5.70 -7.77
C ASN A 123 -16.96 -4.51 -8.15
N GLN A 124 -18.29 -4.67 -8.20
CA GLN A 124 -19.20 -3.57 -8.50
C GLN A 124 -19.14 -2.47 -7.43
N THR A 125 -19.04 -2.83 -6.15
CA THR A 125 -18.94 -1.86 -5.05
C THR A 125 -17.61 -1.08 -5.07
N ARG A 126 -16.51 -1.72 -5.49
CA ARG A 126 -15.22 -1.03 -5.74
C ARG A 126 -15.31 0.02 -6.86
N PHE A 127 -15.94 -0.31 -7.99
CA PHE A 127 -16.14 0.66 -9.08
C PHE A 127 -17.01 1.85 -8.63
N LYS A 128 -18.13 1.60 -7.91
CA LYS A 128 -18.97 2.65 -7.33
C LYS A 128 -18.19 3.59 -6.39
N LEU A 129 -17.36 3.04 -5.51
CA LEU A 129 -16.48 3.83 -4.64
C LEU A 129 -15.48 4.66 -5.47
N ALA A 130 -14.86 4.07 -6.49
CA ALA A 130 -13.89 4.75 -7.34
C ALA A 130 -14.51 5.93 -8.11
N GLU A 131 -15.63 5.71 -8.80
CA GLU A 131 -16.39 6.76 -9.49
C GLU A 131 -16.73 7.93 -8.55
N TYR A 132 -17.21 7.60 -7.34
CA TYR A 132 -17.55 8.61 -6.33
C TYR A 132 -16.34 9.39 -5.80
N LEU A 133 -15.19 8.75 -5.56
CA LEU A 133 -13.97 9.46 -5.17
C LEU A 133 -13.38 10.30 -6.32
N CYS A 134 -13.49 9.82 -7.56
CA CYS A 134 -12.95 10.48 -8.76
C CYS A 134 -13.86 11.59 -9.33
N ALA A 135 -15.09 11.77 -8.85
CA ALA A 135 -16.00 12.84 -9.28
C ALA A 135 -15.51 14.24 -8.85
N ARG A 136 -14.57 14.84 -9.59
CA ARG A 136 -13.89 16.13 -9.28
C ARG A 136 -13.16 16.10 -7.91
N PRO A 137 -11.99 15.43 -7.80
CA PRO A 137 -11.21 15.42 -6.56
C PRO A 137 -10.51 16.76 -6.33
N ALA A 138 -10.81 17.40 -5.19
CA ALA A 138 -10.42 18.78 -4.92
C ALA A 138 -8.93 18.96 -4.58
N ASP A 139 -8.28 17.96 -3.99
CA ASP A 139 -6.92 18.06 -3.47
C ASP A 139 -6.07 16.80 -3.76
N ALA A 140 -4.84 16.78 -3.24
CA ALA A 140 -3.88 15.71 -3.46
C ALA A 140 -4.33 14.37 -2.84
N ASP A 141 -4.89 14.40 -1.63
CA ASP A 141 -5.33 13.18 -0.94
C ASP A 141 -6.49 12.53 -1.71
N LEU A 142 -7.49 13.32 -2.13
CA LEU A 142 -8.62 12.80 -2.90
C LEU A 142 -8.19 12.28 -4.29
N LYS A 143 -7.17 12.88 -4.91
CA LYS A 143 -6.59 12.38 -6.17
C LYS A 143 -5.87 11.04 -5.98
N ALA A 144 -5.07 10.91 -4.92
CA ALA A 144 -4.39 9.66 -4.59
C ALA A 144 -5.39 8.54 -4.19
N LEU A 145 -6.41 8.85 -3.40
CA LEU A 145 -7.46 7.90 -3.01
C LEU A 145 -8.40 7.52 -4.17
N CYS A 146 -8.65 8.42 -5.13
CA CYS A 146 -9.30 8.09 -6.40
C CYS A 146 -8.46 7.07 -7.19
N ALA A 147 -7.14 7.29 -7.32
CA ALA A 147 -6.26 6.37 -8.01
C ALA A 147 -6.17 4.99 -7.31
N ASP A 148 -6.04 4.98 -5.98
CA ASP A 148 -6.11 3.77 -5.13
C ASP A 148 -7.37 2.95 -5.42
N ALA A 149 -8.53 3.61 -5.41
CA ALA A 149 -9.81 2.98 -5.67
C ALA A 149 -9.94 2.41 -7.09
N LEU A 150 -9.49 3.15 -8.11
CA LEU A 150 -9.48 2.69 -9.51
C LEU A 150 -8.57 1.47 -9.70
N MET A 151 -7.38 1.48 -9.08
CA MET A 151 -6.46 0.34 -9.12
C MET A 151 -7.02 -0.86 -8.34
N ALA A 152 -7.64 -0.63 -7.17
CA ALA A 152 -8.27 -1.68 -6.38
C ALA A 152 -9.52 -2.30 -7.03
N ALA A 153 -10.18 -1.60 -7.97
CA ALA A 153 -11.30 -2.15 -8.75
C ALA A 153 -10.87 -3.21 -9.78
N THR A 154 -9.64 -3.13 -10.29
CA THR A 154 -9.05 -4.15 -11.18
C THR A 154 -7.64 -4.51 -10.72
N PRO A 155 -7.49 -5.13 -9.53
CA PRO A 155 -6.21 -5.31 -8.85
C PRO A 155 -5.24 -6.10 -9.74
N TRP A 156 -4.04 -5.56 -9.94
CA TRP A 156 -2.97 -6.11 -10.81
C TRP A 156 -3.34 -6.33 -12.29
N ASN A 157 -4.57 -5.99 -12.70
CA ASN A 157 -5.09 -6.22 -14.05
C ASN A 157 -5.27 -4.87 -14.76
N TYR A 158 -4.15 -4.16 -14.95
CA TYR A 158 -4.14 -2.76 -15.39
C TYR A 158 -4.05 -2.55 -16.90
N TYR A 159 -3.60 -3.58 -17.62
CA TYR A 159 -3.19 -3.50 -19.01
C TYR A 159 -4.04 -4.37 -19.95
N VAL A 160 -4.20 -3.92 -21.19
CA VAL A 160 -4.73 -4.70 -22.32
C VAL A 160 -3.87 -4.36 -23.53
N GLN A 161 -3.27 -5.36 -24.18
CA GLN A 161 -2.37 -5.17 -25.33
C GLN A 161 -1.25 -4.14 -25.05
N GLY A 162 -0.71 -4.16 -23.82
CA GLY A 162 0.31 -3.23 -23.33
C GLY A 162 -0.20 -1.86 -22.88
N ASP A 163 -1.42 -1.47 -23.23
CA ASP A 163 -2.00 -0.15 -22.94
C ASP A 163 -2.81 -0.11 -21.64
N LEU A 164 -2.79 1.03 -20.94
CA LEU A 164 -3.63 1.24 -19.74
C LEU A 164 -5.11 1.17 -20.11
N LYS A 165 -5.86 0.36 -19.37
CA LYS A 165 -7.33 0.33 -19.45
C LYS A 165 -7.92 1.73 -19.26
N PRO A 166 -9.02 2.08 -19.95
CA PRO A 166 -9.55 3.46 -19.97
C PRO A 166 -9.76 4.07 -18.57
N HIS A 167 -10.31 3.32 -17.61
CA HIS A 167 -10.55 3.81 -16.25
C HIS A 167 -9.26 4.12 -15.46
N LEU A 168 -8.15 3.46 -15.79
CA LEU A 168 -6.85 3.68 -15.12
C LEU A 168 -6.04 4.82 -15.72
N ARG A 169 -6.43 5.36 -16.89
CA ARG A 169 -5.83 6.60 -17.41
C ARG A 169 -6.09 7.78 -16.47
N VAL A 170 -7.27 7.82 -15.83
CA VAL A 170 -7.59 8.80 -14.78
C VAL A 170 -6.66 8.67 -13.56
N ALA A 171 -6.42 7.43 -13.10
CA ALA A 171 -5.47 7.16 -12.03
C ALA A 171 -4.05 7.61 -12.41
N TRP A 172 -3.58 7.23 -13.60
CA TRP A 172 -2.28 7.63 -14.13
C TRP A 172 -2.08 9.14 -14.16
N ASP A 173 -3.03 9.90 -14.73
CA ASP A 173 -2.90 11.35 -14.83
C ASP A 173 -2.99 12.06 -13.48
N HIS A 174 -3.81 11.56 -12.54
CA HIS A 174 -3.83 12.08 -11.17
C HIS A 174 -2.51 11.83 -10.44
N LEU A 175 -1.97 10.61 -10.51
CA LEU A 175 -0.72 10.23 -9.86
C LEU A 175 0.46 11.00 -10.46
N ARG A 176 0.61 10.99 -11.78
CA ARG A 176 1.65 11.73 -12.52
C ARG A 176 1.62 13.24 -12.24
N ALA A 177 0.44 13.84 -12.09
CA ALA A 177 0.32 15.26 -11.74
C ALA A 177 0.74 15.58 -10.30
N LEU A 178 0.76 14.60 -9.39
CA LEU A 178 1.22 14.76 -8.01
C LEU A 178 2.73 14.55 -7.87
N VAL A 179 3.36 13.78 -8.75
CA VAL A 179 4.81 13.59 -8.78
C VAL A 179 5.48 14.77 -9.51
N SER A 180 5.83 15.79 -8.75
CA SER A 180 6.43 17.02 -9.27
C SER A 180 7.44 17.63 -8.29
N PRO A 181 8.62 18.09 -8.74
CA PRO A 181 9.58 18.79 -7.88
C PRO A 181 9.06 20.16 -7.37
N ARG A 182 7.92 20.64 -7.87
CA ARG A 182 7.27 21.88 -7.43
C ARG A 182 6.20 21.66 -6.35
N ARG A 183 6.06 20.44 -5.82
CA ARG A 183 5.04 20.06 -4.83
C ARG A 183 5.66 19.22 -3.72
N ALA A 184 5.08 19.28 -2.53
CA ALA A 184 5.43 18.35 -1.46
C ALA A 184 5.08 16.91 -1.90
N PRO A 185 5.95 15.92 -1.70
CA PRO A 185 5.72 14.54 -2.10
C PRO A 185 4.54 13.92 -1.34
N HIS A 186 3.56 13.39 -2.07
CA HIS A 186 2.42 12.67 -1.50
C HIS A 186 2.71 11.16 -1.51
N VAL A 187 3.01 10.58 -0.35
CA VAL A 187 3.51 9.18 -0.23
C VAL A 187 2.65 8.16 -0.98
N LEU A 188 1.33 8.14 -0.77
CA LEU A 188 0.44 7.22 -1.49
C LEU A 188 0.48 7.42 -3.02
N ALA A 189 0.72 8.65 -3.50
CA ALA A 189 0.76 8.91 -4.94
C ALA A 189 2.08 8.44 -5.57
N LEU A 190 3.20 8.58 -4.85
CA LEU A 190 4.48 8.01 -5.26
C LEU A 190 4.40 6.47 -5.30
N HIS A 191 3.90 5.87 -4.23
CA HIS A 191 3.72 4.43 -4.09
C HIS A 191 2.83 3.85 -5.21
N LEU A 192 1.63 4.41 -5.42
CA LEU A 192 0.74 3.93 -6.46
C LEU A 192 1.27 4.20 -7.88
N LEU A 193 2.01 5.30 -8.12
CA LEU A 193 2.62 5.52 -9.43
C LEU A 193 3.71 4.49 -9.73
N ILE A 194 4.49 4.08 -8.72
CA ILE A 194 5.47 2.98 -8.88
C ILE A 194 4.75 1.70 -9.29
N HIS A 195 3.71 1.27 -8.57
CA HIS A 195 2.94 0.06 -8.91
C HIS A 195 2.21 0.14 -10.26
N LEU A 196 1.72 1.32 -10.65
CA LEU A 196 1.03 1.49 -11.93
C LEU A 196 2.03 1.59 -13.10
N ALA A 197 3.22 2.16 -12.88
CA ALA A 197 4.30 2.27 -13.88
C ALA A 197 5.14 1.00 -14.00
N GLU A 198 5.13 0.12 -13.00
CA GLU A 198 5.82 -1.17 -13.05
C GLU A 198 5.25 -2.02 -14.22
N PRO A 199 6.10 -2.44 -15.18
CA PRO A 199 5.62 -3.06 -16.40
C PRO A 199 5.25 -4.53 -16.19
N GLN A 200 4.02 -4.88 -16.59
CA GLN A 200 3.72 -6.20 -17.14
C GLN A 200 3.29 -6.02 -18.60
N GLY A 201 4.29 -5.97 -19.50
CA GLY A 201 4.08 -5.79 -20.95
C GLY A 201 3.80 -4.35 -21.42
N GLY A 202 4.05 -3.34 -20.59
CA GLY A 202 3.93 -1.92 -20.96
C GLY A 202 5.18 -1.36 -21.65
N GLY A 203 5.01 -0.31 -22.47
CA GLY A 203 6.13 0.38 -23.15
C GLY A 203 7.05 1.15 -22.17
N GLN A 204 8.34 1.25 -22.51
CA GLN A 204 9.41 1.74 -21.62
C GLN A 204 9.18 3.16 -21.07
N ASP A 205 8.51 4.05 -21.81
CA ASP A 205 8.23 5.42 -21.40
C ASP A 205 7.53 5.54 -20.03
N ARG A 206 6.66 4.56 -19.70
CA ARG A 206 5.97 4.52 -18.40
C ARG A 206 6.91 4.22 -17.26
N THR A 207 7.83 3.28 -17.44
CA THR A 207 8.85 2.93 -16.44
C THR A 207 9.76 4.14 -16.15
N LEU A 208 10.12 4.91 -17.18
CA LEU A 208 10.91 6.16 -17.02
C LEU A 208 10.14 7.22 -16.23
N ILE A 209 8.83 7.36 -16.42
CA ILE A 209 7.98 8.23 -15.59
C ILE A 209 7.89 7.70 -14.15
N GLY A 210 7.76 6.38 -13.98
CA GLY A 210 7.80 5.71 -12.67
C GLY A 210 9.10 5.94 -11.90
N GLN A 211 10.21 6.17 -12.61
CA GLN A 211 11.50 6.45 -11.98
C GLN A 211 11.47 7.76 -11.18
N LEU A 212 10.72 8.77 -11.62
CA LEU A 212 10.54 10.02 -10.86
C LEU A 212 9.86 9.78 -9.51
N ALA A 213 8.93 8.81 -9.45
CA ALA A 213 8.28 8.43 -8.21
C ALA A 213 9.20 7.57 -7.32
N ALA A 214 9.95 6.65 -7.92
CA ALA A 214 10.95 5.83 -7.22
C ALA A 214 12.04 6.70 -6.58
N ASP A 215 12.64 7.63 -7.34
CA ASP A 215 13.68 8.56 -6.87
C ASP A 215 13.17 9.49 -5.75
N ALA A 216 11.89 9.87 -5.77
CA ALA A 216 11.30 10.72 -4.72
C ALA A 216 10.84 9.95 -3.46
N LEU A 217 10.56 8.64 -3.58
CA LEU A 217 10.18 7.79 -2.44
C LEU A 217 11.39 7.11 -1.76
N ASP A 218 12.50 6.95 -2.46
CA ASP A 218 13.64 6.14 -2.00
C ASP A 218 14.27 6.66 -0.70
N GLY A 219 14.08 5.94 0.40
CA GLY A 219 14.56 6.34 1.72
C GLY A 219 13.75 7.45 2.40
N MET A 220 12.62 7.87 1.81
CA MET A 220 11.75 8.95 2.33
C MET A 220 11.03 8.54 3.61
N VAL A 221 10.56 7.29 3.70
CA VAL A 221 9.72 6.80 4.80
C VAL A 221 10.40 5.63 5.50
N ARG A 222 11.48 5.94 6.21
CA ARG A 222 12.18 4.98 7.07
C ARG A 222 11.24 4.42 8.15
N GLY A 223 11.56 3.26 8.69
CA GLY A 223 10.63 2.50 9.51
C GLY A 223 9.37 2.07 8.74
N SER A 224 9.46 1.86 7.43
CA SER A 224 8.41 1.29 6.60
C SER A 224 9.03 0.43 5.51
N GLY A 225 9.37 -0.81 5.85
CA GLY A 225 10.10 -1.70 4.97
C GLY A 225 9.42 -1.98 3.63
N HIS A 226 8.11 -1.75 3.50
CA HIS A 226 7.45 -1.77 2.20
C HIS A 226 7.77 -0.50 1.39
N LEU A 227 7.51 0.70 1.94
CA LEU A 227 7.76 1.96 1.22
C LEU A 227 9.24 2.15 0.84
N ASP A 228 10.17 1.72 1.70
CA ASP A 228 11.61 1.77 1.40
C ASP A 228 12.06 0.74 0.35
N HIS A 229 11.31 -0.37 0.13
CA HIS A 229 11.60 -1.30 -0.96
C HIS A 229 10.96 -0.88 -2.29
N MET A 230 9.91 -0.05 -2.28
CA MET A 230 9.12 0.27 -3.48
C MET A 230 9.98 0.78 -4.64
N ALA A 231 10.99 1.61 -4.38
CA ALA A 231 11.88 2.13 -5.43
C ALA A 231 12.64 1.02 -6.19
N ALA A 232 12.92 -0.13 -5.54
CA ALA A 232 13.61 -1.26 -6.16
C ALA A 232 12.81 -1.90 -7.31
N HIS A 233 11.48 -1.83 -7.29
CA HIS A 233 10.62 -2.30 -8.40
C HIS A 233 10.98 -1.60 -9.71
N ILE A 234 11.08 -0.27 -9.72
CA ILE A 234 11.43 0.47 -10.94
C ILE A 234 12.94 0.41 -11.20
N TYR A 235 13.80 0.48 -10.18
CA TYR A 235 15.25 0.43 -10.37
C TYR A 235 15.72 -0.85 -11.07
N GLN A 236 15.09 -1.99 -10.80
CA GLN A 236 15.34 -3.24 -11.54
C GLN A 236 15.04 -3.08 -13.04
N GLN A 237 13.90 -2.48 -13.37
CA GLN A 237 13.39 -2.35 -14.74
C GLN A 237 14.20 -1.34 -15.59
N VAL A 238 14.91 -0.40 -14.96
CA VAL A 238 15.79 0.58 -15.63
C VAL A 238 17.28 0.28 -15.44
N GLY A 239 17.66 -0.92 -14.99
CA GLY A 239 19.06 -1.33 -14.83
C GLY A 239 19.83 -0.64 -13.70
N ARG A 240 19.14 0.08 -12.80
CA ARG A 240 19.71 0.77 -11.63
C ARG A 240 19.90 -0.20 -10.44
N TYR A 241 20.37 -1.41 -10.72
CA TYR A 241 20.41 -2.52 -9.77
C TYR A 241 21.09 -2.18 -8.43
N ALA A 242 22.22 -1.46 -8.47
CA ALA A 242 22.92 -1.03 -7.26
C ALA A 242 22.08 -0.09 -6.36
N ALA A 243 21.12 0.66 -6.92
CA ALA A 243 20.15 1.44 -6.14
C ALA A 243 19.05 0.54 -5.57
N GLY A 244 18.54 -0.42 -6.35
CA GLY A 244 17.59 -1.44 -5.87
C GLY A 244 18.12 -2.26 -4.69
N ILE A 245 19.40 -2.68 -4.75
CA ILE A 245 20.09 -3.34 -3.62
C ILE A 245 20.09 -2.45 -2.36
N ARG A 246 20.36 -1.15 -2.49
CA ARG A 246 20.34 -0.22 -1.33
C ARG A 246 18.94 -0.03 -0.76
N ALA A 247 17.93 0.09 -1.61
CA ALA A 247 16.52 0.16 -1.22
C ALA A 247 16.11 -1.10 -0.44
N SER A 248 16.38 -2.29 -0.98
CA SER A 248 16.10 -3.56 -0.29
C SER A 248 16.92 -3.77 0.99
N ARG A 249 18.15 -3.24 1.09
CA ARG A 249 18.94 -3.28 2.35
C ARG A 249 18.28 -2.44 3.46
N ARG A 250 17.78 -1.23 3.14
CA ARG A 250 17.00 -0.41 4.07
C ARG A 250 15.68 -1.09 4.45
N ALA A 251 14.97 -1.62 3.46
CA ALA A 251 13.73 -2.36 3.67
C ALA A 251 13.90 -3.49 4.68
N ARG A 252 14.98 -4.28 4.55
CA ARG A 252 15.40 -5.31 5.51
C ARG A 252 15.63 -4.73 6.92
N GLU A 253 16.38 -3.64 7.04
CA GLU A 253 16.66 -2.99 8.33
C GLU A 253 15.38 -2.52 9.04
N ASP A 254 14.45 -1.92 8.29
CA ASP A 254 13.12 -1.53 8.78
C ASP A 254 12.29 -2.75 9.21
N ASN A 255 12.31 -3.82 8.41
CA ASN A 255 11.62 -5.08 8.70
C ASN A 255 12.16 -5.74 9.99
N ASP A 256 13.49 -5.77 10.16
CA ASP A 256 14.15 -6.26 11.38
C ASP A 256 13.80 -5.39 12.60
N ALA A 257 13.72 -4.07 12.42
CA ALA A 257 13.31 -3.14 13.47
C ALA A 257 11.85 -3.33 13.90
N TYR A 258 10.95 -3.77 13.00
CA TYR A 258 9.58 -4.11 13.37
C TYR A 258 9.54 -5.34 14.28
N LEU A 259 10.20 -6.44 13.88
CA LEU A 259 10.22 -7.68 14.65
C LEU A 259 10.79 -7.46 16.06
N LYS A 260 11.90 -6.70 16.18
CA LYS A 260 12.52 -6.34 17.47
C LYS A 260 11.60 -5.57 18.43
N ASN A 261 10.59 -4.87 17.89
CA ASN A 261 9.60 -4.10 18.65
C ASN A 261 8.23 -4.79 18.70
N CYS A 262 8.15 -6.09 18.42
CA CYS A 262 6.90 -6.87 18.36
C CYS A 262 5.83 -6.30 17.40
N LEU A 263 6.27 -5.60 16.35
CA LEU A 263 5.44 -5.12 15.25
C LEU A 263 5.49 -6.11 14.08
N VAL A 264 4.42 -6.15 13.27
CA VAL A 264 4.33 -7.02 12.10
C VAL A 264 4.72 -6.22 10.85
N PRO A 265 5.86 -6.51 10.19
CA PRO A 265 6.21 -5.87 8.93
C PRO A 265 5.32 -6.38 7.79
N TYR A 266 5.10 -5.57 6.76
CA TYR A 266 4.30 -5.96 5.60
C TYR A 266 5.16 -6.74 4.60
N CYS A 267 4.73 -7.96 4.25
CA CYS A 267 5.31 -8.80 3.18
C CYS A 267 6.84 -8.80 3.13
N MET A 268 7.50 -9.18 4.23
CA MET A 268 8.97 -9.16 4.31
C MET A 268 9.63 -10.02 3.22
N GLY A 269 9.03 -11.17 2.86
CA GLY A 269 9.49 -11.99 1.74
C GLY A 269 9.53 -11.18 0.46
N HIS A 270 8.43 -10.53 0.07
CA HIS A 270 8.37 -9.63 -1.10
C HIS A 270 9.45 -8.54 -1.07
N ASN A 271 9.59 -7.83 0.07
CA ASN A 271 10.56 -6.73 0.21
C ASN A 271 12.02 -7.19 0.02
N LEU A 272 12.36 -8.39 0.50
CA LEU A 272 13.69 -9.01 0.35
C LEU A 272 13.93 -9.57 -1.06
N HIS A 273 12.86 -10.02 -1.74
CA HIS A 273 12.93 -10.69 -3.04
C HIS A 273 13.49 -9.77 -4.14
N LEU A 274 13.05 -8.51 -4.17
CA LEU A 274 13.64 -7.48 -5.06
C LEU A 274 15.15 -7.30 -4.80
N GLY A 275 15.60 -7.49 -3.56
CA GLY A 275 17.02 -7.44 -3.20
C GLY A 275 17.83 -8.56 -3.84
N ILE A 276 17.26 -9.77 -3.93
CA ILE A 276 17.87 -10.91 -4.62
C ILE A 276 17.96 -10.64 -6.11
N HIS A 277 16.86 -10.25 -6.76
CA HIS A 277 16.82 -10.02 -8.21
C HIS A 277 17.80 -8.92 -8.63
N ASN A 278 17.75 -7.76 -7.98
CA ASN A 278 18.72 -6.69 -8.23
C ASN A 278 20.18 -7.14 -7.92
N SER A 279 20.41 -8.05 -6.98
CA SER A 279 21.76 -8.59 -6.73
C SER A 279 22.23 -9.58 -7.79
N VAL A 280 21.34 -10.43 -8.30
CA VAL A 280 21.61 -11.35 -9.42
C VAL A 280 21.94 -10.56 -10.68
N ASP A 281 21.08 -9.60 -11.05
CA ASP A 281 21.24 -8.79 -12.26
C ASP A 281 22.48 -7.86 -12.19
N ALA A 282 22.89 -7.46 -10.98
CA ALA A 282 24.13 -6.72 -10.74
C ALA A 282 25.40 -7.60 -10.67
N GLY A 283 25.30 -8.92 -10.81
CA GLY A 283 26.42 -9.84 -10.63
C GLY A 283 26.96 -9.94 -9.19
N GLN A 284 26.20 -9.47 -8.18
CA GLN A 284 26.62 -9.42 -6.78
C GLN A 284 26.24 -10.68 -6.01
N HIS A 285 26.92 -11.80 -6.29
CA HIS A 285 26.71 -13.09 -5.61
C HIS A 285 26.58 -12.96 -4.07
N ARG A 286 27.51 -12.25 -3.40
CA ARG A 286 27.48 -12.05 -1.94
C ARG A 286 26.22 -11.33 -1.45
N SER A 287 25.73 -10.31 -2.16
CA SER A 287 24.47 -9.63 -1.80
C SER A 287 23.26 -10.53 -2.07
N ALA A 288 23.30 -11.32 -3.14
CA ALA A 288 22.21 -12.24 -3.49
C ALA A 288 22.03 -13.35 -2.44
N VAL A 289 23.14 -13.95 -1.96
CA VAL A 289 23.13 -14.94 -0.87
C VAL A 289 22.68 -14.32 0.46
N ASP A 290 23.15 -13.12 0.80
CA ASP A 290 22.75 -12.38 2.02
C ASP A 290 21.23 -12.16 2.09
N PHE A 291 20.62 -11.67 1.00
CA PHE A 291 19.18 -11.53 0.92
C PHE A 291 18.43 -12.88 0.94
N ALA A 292 18.90 -13.88 0.18
CA ALA A 292 18.28 -15.22 0.16
C ALA A 292 18.28 -15.88 1.54
N GLN A 293 19.39 -15.78 2.28
CA GLN A 293 19.50 -16.34 3.63
C GLN A 293 18.59 -15.61 4.63
N ARG A 294 18.56 -14.27 4.60
CA ARG A 294 17.67 -13.48 5.46
C ARG A 294 16.19 -13.79 5.22
N GLN A 295 15.84 -14.14 3.99
CA GLN A 295 14.47 -14.42 3.58
C GLN A 295 13.99 -15.81 4.02
N LEU A 296 14.90 -16.79 4.08
CA LEU A 296 14.63 -18.07 4.74
C LEU A 296 14.33 -17.84 6.22
N THR A 297 15.19 -17.11 6.95
CA THR A 297 14.96 -16.84 8.38
C THR A 297 13.72 -15.95 8.63
N ALA A 298 13.36 -15.09 7.68
CA ALA A 298 12.14 -14.28 7.75
C ALA A 298 10.88 -15.14 7.76
N ALA A 299 10.82 -16.20 6.95
CA ALA A 299 9.69 -17.11 6.91
C ALA A 299 9.49 -17.82 8.27
N ASP A 300 10.59 -18.26 8.89
CA ASP A 300 10.58 -18.89 10.22
C ASP A 300 10.16 -17.92 11.33
N GLU A 301 10.63 -16.66 11.28
CA GLU A 301 10.24 -15.61 12.23
C GLU A 301 8.76 -15.26 12.10
N PHE A 302 8.23 -15.11 10.89
CA PHE A 302 6.80 -14.85 10.65
C PHE A 302 5.91 -15.96 11.20
N ALA A 303 6.29 -17.22 10.97
CA ALA A 303 5.55 -18.38 11.47
C ALA A 303 5.42 -18.38 13.00
N ARG A 304 6.46 -17.96 13.74
CA ARG A 304 6.43 -17.83 15.21
C ARG A 304 5.45 -16.78 15.72
N PHE A 305 5.18 -15.73 14.94
CA PHE A 305 4.19 -14.69 15.27
C PHE A 305 2.78 -15.02 14.75
N GLY A 306 2.53 -16.24 14.26
CA GLY A 306 1.24 -16.65 13.69
C GLY A 306 0.89 -15.96 12.38
N ALA A 307 1.82 -15.22 11.78
CA ALA A 307 1.66 -14.53 10.53
C ALA A 307 2.13 -15.42 9.37
N ARG A 308 1.35 -15.54 8.30
CA ARG A 308 1.76 -16.18 7.06
C ARG A 308 2.12 -15.11 6.04
N ASP A 309 3.31 -15.20 5.44
CA ASP A 309 3.59 -14.42 4.24
C ASP A 309 2.60 -14.82 3.14
N LYS A 310 2.06 -13.82 2.44
CA LYS A 310 1.03 -13.99 1.41
C LYS A 310 1.51 -13.53 0.03
N SER A 311 2.80 -13.23 -0.15
CA SER A 311 3.46 -12.79 -1.41
C SER A 311 3.33 -13.72 -2.62
N GLY A 312 2.46 -14.73 -2.56
CA GLY A 312 2.24 -15.79 -3.55
C GLY A 312 1.82 -15.35 -4.95
N GLY A 313 1.52 -14.07 -5.19
CA GLY A 313 1.09 -13.56 -6.49
C GLY A 313 1.01 -12.03 -6.58
N HIS A 314 1.84 -11.30 -5.81
CA HIS A 314 1.80 -9.83 -5.71
C HIS A 314 2.87 -9.12 -6.53
N SER A 315 3.61 -9.85 -7.36
CA SER A 315 4.51 -9.32 -8.37
C SER A 315 4.71 -10.40 -9.44
N ALA A 316 5.32 -10.05 -10.58
CA ALA A 316 5.63 -10.99 -11.67
C ALA A 316 6.76 -11.99 -11.33
N VAL A 317 7.10 -12.14 -10.05
CA VAL A 317 8.29 -12.83 -9.55
C VAL A 317 7.88 -13.85 -8.49
N THR A 318 8.30 -15.09 -8.69
CA THR A 318 7.61 -16.30 -8.18
C THR A 318 7.91 -16.64 -6.72
N PRO A 319 6.98 -17.31 -6.00
CA PRO A 319 7.11 -17.50 -4.55
C PRO A 319 7.93 -18.74 -4.18
N PHE A 320 9.02 -18.49 -3.46
CA PHE A 320 9.63 -19.30 -2.40
C PHE A 320 9.51 -20.83 -2.39
N SER A 321 10.55 -21.44 -2.95
CA SER A 321 11.30 -22.52 -2.28
C SER A 321 12.76 -22.58 -2.75
N ALA A 322 13.04 -22.07 -3.95
CA ALA A 322 14.33 -22.17 -4.62
C ALA A 322 15.16 -20.88 -4.64
N ALA A 323 14.97 -19.89 -3.76
CA ALA A 323 15.70 -18.61 -3.89
C ALA A 323 17.22 -18.72 -3.74
N LEU A 324 17.71 -19.44 -2.73
CA LEU A 324 19.15 -19.72 -2.60
C LEU A 324 19.66 -20.62 -3.74
N ALA A 325 18.84 -21.58 -4.19
CA ALA A 325 19.17 -22.42 -5.34
C ALA A 325 19.21 -21.62 -6.67
N LEU A 326 18.35 -20.63 -6.85
CA LEU A 326 18.33 -19.69 -7.98
C LEU A 326 19.59 -18.82 -7.97
N VAL A 327 20.01 -18.33 -6.81
CA VAL A 327 21.26 -17.59 -6.66
C VAL A 327 22.44 -18.49 -7.04
N ASN A 328 22.55 -19.69 -6.49
CA ASN A 328 23.62 -20.62 -6.83
C ASN A 328 23.59 -20.98 -8.34
N LEU A 329 22.45 -21.40 -8.89
CA LEU A 329 22.29 -21.70 -10.33
C LEU A 329 22.65 -20.52 -11.27
N ARG A 330 22.57 -19.27 -10.79
CA ARG A 330 22.95 -18.07 -11.55
C ARG A 330 24.44 -17.71 -11.45
N PHE A 331 25.14 -18.20 -10.42
CA PHE A 331 26.53 -17.83 -10.12
C PHE A 331 27.54 -18.99 -10.18
N GLY A 332 27.08 -20.25 -10.17
CA GLY A 332 27.91 -21.47 -10.22
C GLY A 332 28.05 -22.17 -8.87
#